data_AF-A0A7X8VDB2-F1
#
_entry.id   AF-A0A7X8VDB2-F1
#
_cell.length_a   1.000
_cell.length_b   1.000
_cell.length_c   1.000
_cell.angle_alpha   90.00
_cell.angle_beta   90.00
_cell.angle_gamma   90.00
#
_symmetry.space_group_name_H-M   'P 1'
#
loop_
_entity.id
_entity.type
_entity.pdbx_description
1 polymer ?
#
loop_
_entity_poly.entity_id
_entity_poly.type
_entity_poly.pdbx_seq_one_letter_code
_entity_poly.pdbx_strand_id
1 'polypeptide(L)'
;DDYDIQHISAFIEPLKKAKVTGEGLEKKLNSDRLNVTEVMEEFFGIDDLTEDEIQAIKEAKAGEINEAVGPIISRRAVLGWTSHGHTGNDVVLYMYHPRGYKYCGVIDNSDINKYMQEVLDIDLAETTERLFVNAYEAFTAKGATLNVDSKDPENLILVVTNDKIQIKLPINKDIAFVNGEQIQLPGVIVYTGDFDELDLKKWYVSCDVIELIK
;
A
#
# COMPACT_ATOMS: atom_id res chain seq x y z
N ASP A 1 -26.97 -1.29 30.93
CA ASP A 1 -25.79 -0.92 30.13
C ASP A 1 -24.78 -0.40 31.14
N ASP A 2 -23.74 -1.19 31.40
CA ASP A 2 -22.72 -0.99 32.43
C ASP A 2 -21.32 -0.83 31.81
N TYR A 3 -21.28 -0.53 30.51
CA TYR A 3 -20.06 -0.40 29.71
C TYR A 3 -19.00 0.50 30.36
N ASP A 4 -19.42 1.63 30.95
CA ASP A 4 -18.58 2.64 31.58
C ASP A 4 -17.97 2.21 32.93
N ILE A 5 -18.47 1.11 33.51
CA ILE A 5 -17.99 0.54 34.77
C ILE A 5 -17.40 -0.87 34.62
N GLN A 6 -17.35 -1.42 33.40
CA GLN A 6 -16.72 -2.70 33.11
C GLN A 6 -15.21 -2.66 33.38
N HIS A 7 -14.68 -3.73 33.99
CA HIS A 7 -13.23 -3.87 34.13
C HIS A 7 -12.59 -4.17 32.77
N ILE A 8 -11.38 -3.67 32.51
CA ILE A 8 -10.68 -3.82 31.22
C ILE A 8 -10.60 -5.28 30.74
N SER A 9 -10.55 -6.24 31.66
CA SER A 9 -10.54 -7.67 31.33
C SER A 9 -11.78 -8.14 30.57
N ALA A 10 -12.94 -7.52 30.75
CA ALA A 10 -14.16 -7.86 30.01
C ALA A 10 -13.98 -7.70 28.49
N PHE A 11 -13.18 -6.70 28.09
CA PHE A 11 -12.87 -6.44 26.68
C PHE A 11 -11.72 -7.31 26.16
N ILE A 12 -10.72 -7.55 27.00
CA ILE A 12 -9.45 -8.14 26.57
C ILE A 12 -9.43 -9.66 26.64
N GLU A 13 -10.05 -10.27 27.65
CA GLU A 13 -9.99 -11.72 27.84
C GLU A 13 -10.67 -12.52 26.72
N PRO A 14 -11.82 -12.12 26.16
CA PRO A 14 -12.40 -12.79 24.98
C PRO A 14 -11.44 -12.76 23.78
N LEU A 15 -10.74 -11.63 23.58
CA LEU A 15 -9.79 -11.47 22.47
C LEU A 15 -8.55 -12.35 22.64
N LYS A 16 -8.01 -12.46 23.86
CA LYS A 16 -6.81 -13.26 24.17
C LYS A 16 -7.00 -14.75 23.94
N LYS A 17 -8.23 -15.25 23.90
CA LYS A 17 -8.54 -16.64 23.61
C LYS A 17 -8.41 -16.97 22.11
N ALA A 18 -8.50 -15.98 21.23
CA ALA A 18 -8.37 -16.17 19.80
C ALA A 18 -6.93 -16.55 19.42
N LYS A 19 -6.75 -17.72 18.81
CA LYS A 19 -5.47 -18.28 18.35
C LYS A 19 -5.23 -18.09 16.86
N VAL A 20 -6.28 -17.75 16.10
CA VAL A 20 -6.25 -17.53 14.65
C VAL A 20 -7.17 -16.37 14.27
N THR A 21 -6.93 -15.77 13.10
CA THR A 21 -7.84 -14.79 12.49
C THR A 21 -9.08 -15.47 11.91
N GLY A 22 -10.09 -14.70 11.47
CA GLY A 22 -11.24 -15.26 10.73
C GLY A 22 -10.83 -16.04 9.47
N GLU A 23 -9.88 -15.53 8.70
CA GLU A 23 -9.29 -16.26 7.56
C GLU A 23 -8.54 -17.54 7.98
N GLY A 24 -7.86 -17.48 9.13
CA GLY A 24 -7.18 -18.64 9.70
C GLY A 24 -8.16 -19.71 10.17
N LEU A 25 -9.30 -19.29 10.74
CA LEU A 25 -10.38 -20.15 11.17
C LEU A 25 -11.05 -20.84 9.98
N GLU A 26 -11.25 -20.14 8.87
CA GLU A 26 -11.82 -20.71 7.64
C GLU A 26 -11.05 -21.96 7.18
N LYS A 27 -9.72 -21.95 7.31
CA LYS A 27 -8.86 -23.08 6.97
C LYS A 27 -8.97 -24.27 7.94
N LYS A 28 -9.64 -24.09 9.09
CA LYS A 28 -9.90 -25.13 10.11
C LYS A 28 -11.29 -25.73 9.97
N LEU A 29 -12.21 -25.04 9.29
CA LEU A 29 -13.51 -25.58 8.98
C LEU A 29 -13.40 -26.68 7.92
N ASN A 30 -14.15 -27.76 8.10
CA ASN A 30 -14.31 -28.77 7.07
C ASN A 30 -15.29 -28.27 5.98
N SER A 31 -15.34 -28.96 4.84
CA SER A 31 -16.11 -28.50 3.67
C SER A 31 -17.62 -28.38 3.91
N ASP A 32 -18.18 -29.17 4.85
CA ASP A 32 -19.59 -29.12 5.24
C ASP A 32 -19.85 -28.24 6.48
N ARG A 33 -18.79 -27.68 7.07
CA ARG A 33 -18.81 -26.83 8.27
C ARG A 33 -19.57 -27.46 9.44
N LEU A 34 -19.53 -28.79 9.57
CA LEU A 34 -20.13 -29.48 10.72
C LEU A 34 -19.28 -29.34 11.98
N ASN A 35 -17.98 -29.03 11.85
CA ASN A 35 -17.06 -28.87 12.96
C ASN A 35 -17.00 -27.44 13.55
N VAL A 36 -17.98 -26.58 13.26
CA VAL A 36 -17.98 -25.16 13.69
C VAL A 36 -17.81 -25.02 15.21
N THR A 37 -18.56 -25.78 16.02
CA THR A 37 -18.48 -25.69 17.47
C THR A 37 -17.09 -26.08 18.00
N GLU A 38 -16.56 -27.20 17.52
CA GLU A 38 -15.23 -27.70 17.91
C GLU A 38 -14.13 -26.68 17.57
N VAL A 39 -14.20 -26.12 16.36
CA VAL A 39 -13.23 -25.14 15.86
C VAL A 39 -13.33 -23.82 16.62
N MET A 40 -14.52 -23.35 16.94
CA MET A 40 -14.72 -22.11 17.71
C MET A 40 -14.29 -22.28 19.17
N GLU A 41 -14.54 -23.43 19.79
CA GLU A 41 -14.05 -23.74 21.12
C GLU A 41 -12.52 -23.82 21.14
N GLU A 42 -11.93 -24.58 20.22
CA GLU A 42 -10.48 -24.79 20.16
C GLU A 42 -9.70 -23.50 19.90
N PHE A 43 -10.16 -22.71 18.92
CA PHE A 43 -9.39 -21.59 18.39
C PHE A 43 -9.83 -20.23 18.91
N PHE A 44 -11.08 -20.08 19.36
CA PHE A 44 -11.60 -18.81 19.88
C PHE A 44 -11.99 -18.92 21.36
N GLY A 45 -11.99 -20.12 21.96
CA GLY A 45 -12.38 -20.33 23.35
C GLY A 45 -13.85 -19.98 23.60
N ILE A 46 -14.69 -20.20 22.57
CA ILE A 46 -16.12 -19.95 22.56
C ILE A 46 -16.83 -21.30 22.53
N ASP A 47 -17.37 -21.71 23.69
CA ASP A 47 -18.12 -22.94 23.92
C ASP A 47 -19.65 -22.71 24.01
N ASP A 48 -20.07 -21.46 23.90
CA ASP A 48 -21.45 -20.99 24.09
C ASP A 48 -22.08 -20.40 22.82
N LEU A 49 -21.72 -20.93 21.64
CA LEU A 49 -22.32 -20.48 20.37
C LEU A 49 -23.84 -20.67 20.38
N THR A 50 -24.56 -19.65 19.94
CA THR A 50 -26.00 -19.78 19.68
C THR A 50 -26.28 -20.46 18.33
N GLU A 51 -27.50 -20.93 18.12
CA GLU A 51 -27.93 -21.50 16.83
C GLU A 51 -27.75 -20.49 15.68
N ASP A 52 -28.08 -19.21 15.92
CA ASP A 52 -27.89 -18.13 14.93
C ASP A 52 -26.41 -17.91 14.62
N GLU A 53 -25.52 -17.98 15.61
CA GLU A 53 -24.08 -17.83 15.42
C GLU A 53 -23.50 -19.01 14.63
N ILE A 54 -23.95 -20.23 14.90
CA ILE A 54 -23.57 -21.42 14.13
C ILE A 54 -24.04 -21.27 12.68
N GLN A 55 -25.28 -20.82 12.47
CA GLN A 55 -25.85 -20.66 11.14
C GLN A 55 -25.12 -19.57 10.35
N ALA A 56 -24.81 -18.42 10.97
CA ALA A 56 -24.04 -17.35 10.33
C ALA A 56 -22.68 -17.83 9.83
N ILE A 57 -21.97 -18.65 10.62
CA ILE A 57 -20.68 -19.22 10.19
C ILE A 57 -20.87 -20.24 9.05
N LYS A 58 -21.95 -21.03 9.07
CA LYS A 58 -22.24 -22.01 8.01
C LYS A 58 -22.62 -21.37 6.68
N GLU A 59 -23.32 -20.24 6.71
CA GLU A 59 -23.81 -19.57 5.50
C GLU A 59 -22.82 -18.56 4.90
N ALA A 60 -21.82 -18.13 5.67
CA ALA A 60 -20.80 -17.17 5.20
C ALA A 60 -20.10 -17.66 3.93
N LYS A 61 -19.85 -16.78 2.97
CA LYS A 61 -19.16 -17.19 1.74
C LYS A 61 -17.71 -17.54 2.01
N ALA A 62 -17.12 -18.33 1.13
CA ALA A 62 -15.68 -18.58 1.19
C ALA A 62 -14.92 -17.25 1.04
N GLY A 63 -13.95 -16.99 1.91
CA GLY A 63 -13.24 -15.72 2.02
C GLY A 63 -13.95 -14.63 2.82
N GLU A 64 -15.15 -14.90 3.37
CA GLU A 64 -15.93 -13.95 4.17
C GLU A 64 -16.21 -14.46 5.60
N ILE A 65 -15.52 -15.51 6.07
CA ILE A 65 -15.70 -16.05 7.43
C ILE A 65 -15.44 -15.01 8.52
N ASN A 66 -14.50 -14.09 8.27
CA ASN A 66 -14.21 -12.97 9.18
C ASN A 66 -15.43 -12.06 9.42
N GLU A 67 -16.32 -11.89 8.43
CA GLU A 67 -17.53 -11.07 8.57
C GLU A 67 -18.57 -11.74 9.49
N ALA A 68 -18.60 -13.07 9.55
CA ALA A 68 -19.46 -13.81 10.47
C ALA A 68 -18.88 -13.89 11.88
N VAL A 69 -17.58 -14.21 12.00
CA VAL A 69 -16.94 -14.46 13.30
C VAL A 69 -16.53 -13.16 14.02
N GLY A 70 -16.20 -12.11 13.29
CA GLY A 70 -15.84 -10.80 13.84
C GLY A 70 -16.91 -10.26 14.81
N PRO A 71 -18.20 -10.20 14.42
CA PRO A 71 -19.28 -9.81 15.32
C PRO A 71 -19.47 -10.75 16.52
N ILE A 72 -19.25 -12.05 16.37
CA ILE A 72 -19.39 -13.06 17.43
C ILE A 72 -18.40 -12.80 18.56
N ILE A 73 -17.11 -12.62 18.22
CA ILE A 73 -16.08 -12.28 19.21
C ILE A 73 -16.24 -10.85 19.73
N SER A 74 -16.62 -9.90 18.86
CA SER A 74 -16.82 -8.49 19.25
C SER A 74 -17.91 -8.34 20.30
N ARG A 75 -19.04 -9.06 20.17
CA ARG A 75 -20.10 -9.04 21.19
C ARG A 75 -19.61 -9.54 22.55
N ARG A 76 -18.85 -10.65 22.56
CA ARG A 76 -18.27 -11.20 23.80
C ARG A 76 -17.23 -10.25 24.42
N ALA A 77 -16.51 -9.50 23.58
CA ALA A 77 -15.55 -8.46 23.98
C ALA A 77 -16.17 -7.06 24.20
N VAL A 78 -17.49 -6.92 24.07
CA VAL A 78 -18.19 -5.62 24.17
C VAL A 78 -17.61 -4.55 23.23
N LEU A 79 -17.24 -4.95 22.02
CA LEU A 79 -16.71 -4.09 20.97
C LEU A 79 -17.75 -3.84 19.86
N GLY A 80 -17.70 -2.63 19.31
CA GLY A 80 -18.54 -2.20 18.18
C GLY A 80 -17.69 -1.60 17.07
N TRP A 81 -18.19 -1.72 15.84
CA TRP A 81 -17.58 -1.20 14.63
C TRP A 81 -18.60 -0.34 13.88
N THR A 82 -18.17 0.82 13.38
CA THR A 82 -19.05 1.78 12.69
C THR A 82 -18.83 1.85 11.18
N SER A 83 -17.75 1.25 10.67
CA SER A 83 -17.37 1.28 9.25
C SER A 83 -16.45 0.10 8.93
N HIS A 84 -16.53 -0.40 7.70
CA HIS A 84 -15.53 -1.30 7.10
C HIS A 84 -14.36 -0.54 6.44
N GLY A 85 -14.42 0.80 6.39
CA GLY A 85 -13.38 1.67 5.86
C GLY A 85 -12.53 2.36 6.93
N HIS A 86 -11.63 3.22 6.49
CA HIS A 86 -10.82 4.05 7.39
C HIS A 86 -11.65 5.13 8.10
N THR A 87 -11.14 5.63 9.23
CA THR A 87 -11.69 6.80 9.93
C THR A 87 -10.70 7.97 9.87
N GLY A 88 -11.20 9.20 9.99
CA GLY A 88 -10.38 10.43 9.93
C GLY A 88 -9.88 10.93 11.28
N ASN A 89 -9.70 10.04 12.26
CA ASN A 89 -9.22 10.41 13.59
C ASN A 89 -7.72 10.71 13.57
N ASP A 90 -7.27 11.59 14.45
CA ASP A 90 -5.85 11.75 14.76
C ASP A 90 -5.27 10.44 15.32
N VAL A 91 -4.06 10.09 14.90
CA VAL A 91 -3.34 8.88 15.33
C VAL A 91 -2.16 9.24 16.21
N VAL A 92 -1.79 8.32 17.12
CA VAL A 92 -0.66 8.53 18.03
C VAL A 92 0.66 8.31 17.27
N LEU A 93 1.53 9.32 17.28
CA LEU A 93 2.90 9.23 16.77
C LEU A 93 3.91 9.13 17.92
N TYR A 94 4.67 8.04 17.95
CA TYR A 94 5.79 7.87 18.88
C TYR A 94 7.11 8.19 18.19
N MET A 95 7.90 9.09 18.77
CA MET A 95 9.19 9.49 18.21
C MET A 95 10.36 9.17 19.16
N TYR A 96 11.40 8.58 18.59
CA TYR A 96 12.69 8.39 19.24
C TYR A 96 13.80 8.98 18.39
N HIS A 97 14.68 9.76 19.03
CA HIS A 97 15.88 10.28 18.43
C HIS A 97 17.00 10.18 19.46
N PRO A 98 18.18 9.62 19.15
CA PRO A 98 19.25 9.39 20.12
C PRO A 98 19.73 10.65 20.85
N ARG A 99 19.59 11.82 20.22
CA ARG A 99 19.96 13.13 20.77
C ARG A 99 18.77 13.96 21.29
N GLY A 100 17.58 13.39 21.32
CA GLY A 100 16.38 14.06 21.83
C GLY A 100 15.72 15.07 20.88
N TYR A 101 16.20 15.25 19.65
CA TYR A 101 15.52 16.05 18.63
C TYR A 101 14.22 15.38 18.19
N LYS A 102 13.07 15.92 18.58
CA LYS A 102 11.75 15.31 18.31
C LYS A 102 10.72 16.41 18.14
N TYR A 103 9.80 16.21 17.20
CA TYR A 103 8.58 16.99 17.17
C TYR A 103 7.65 16.55 18.31
N CYS A 104 6.85 17.47 18.82
CA CYS A 104 5.94 17.24 19.94
C CYS A 104 4.62 17.99 19.69
N GLY A 105 3.51 17.46 20.19
CA GLY A 105 2.17 18.05 20.01
C GLY A 105 1.40 17.40 18.86
N VAL A 106 0.48 18.17 18.26
CA VAL A 106 -0.27 17.77 17.06
C VAL A 106 0.61 18.05 15.85
N ILE A 107 0.90 17.01 15.08
CA ILE A 107 1.83 17.04 13.95
C ILE A 107 1.07 16.59 12.72
N ASP A 108 1.13 17.39 11.65
CA ASP A 108 0.57 16.99 10.37
C ASP A 108 1.42 15.87 9.76
N ASN A 109 0.80 14.92 9.05
CA ASN A 109 1.56 13.82 8.44
C ASN A 109 2.60 14.32 7.43
N SER A 110 2.38 15.49 6.82
CA SER A 110 3.32 16.18 5.93
C SER A 110 4.44 16.94 6.65
N ASP A 111 4.49 16.93 7.98
CA ASP A 111 5.65 17.40 8.73
C ASP A 111 6.65 16.28 9.02
N ILE A 112 6.22 15.01 8.92
CA ILE A 112 7.08 13.85 9.14
C ILE A 112 8.19 13.80 8.09
N ASN A 113 7.90 14.06 6.81
CA ASN A 113 8.95 14.08 5.79
C ASN A 113 9.92 15.26 5.99
N LYS A 114 9.48 16.41 6.52
CA LYS A 114 10.35 17.54 6.86
C LYS A 114 11.31 17.16 7.99
N TYR A 115 10.79 16.54 9.04
CA TYR A 115 11.62 15.98 10.12
C TYR A 115 12.65 14.98 9.59
N MET A 116 12.25 14.08 8.69
CA MET A 116 13.18 13.10 8.11
C MET A 116 14.26 13.77 7.25
N GLN A 117 13.92 14.80 6.48
CA GLN A 117 14.89 15.60 5.72
C GLN A 117 15.93 16.25 6.63
N GLU A 118 15.50 16.86 7.73
CA GLU A 118 16.39 17.49 8.71
C GLU A 118 17.31 16.47 9.42
N VAL A 119 16.78 15.31 9.81
CA VAL A 119 17.54 14.30 10.54
C VAL A 119 18.54 13.57 9.65
N LEU A 120 18.18 13.33 8.39
CA LEU A 120 19.02 12.62 7.42
C LEU A 120 19.93 13.55 6.62
N ASP A 121 19.77 14.87 6.74
CA ASP A 121 20.47 15.88 5.93
C ASP A 121 20.27 15.64 4.43
N ILE A 122 19.00 15.49 4.02
CA ILE A 122 18.60 15.26 2.63
C ILE A 122 17.57 16.29 2.17
N ASP A 123 17.54 16.57 0.87
CA ASP A 123 16.53 17.40 0.21
C ASP A 123 15.72 16.54 -0.77
N LEU A 124 14.44 16.33 -0.44
CA LEU A 124 13.52 15.56 -1.27
C LEU A 124 13.06 16.35 -2.49
N ALA A 125 12.99 17.68 -2.42
CA ALA A 125 12.64 18.52 -3.56
C ALA A 125 13.75 18.44 -4.61
N GLU A 126 15.02 18.59 -4.21
CA GLU A 126 16.17 18.41 -5.10
C GLU A 126 16.18 16.99 -5.71
N THR A 127 15.88 15.98 -4.90
CA THR A 127 15.79 14.59 -5.37
C THR A 127 14.69 14.42 -6.42
N THR A 128 13.52 15.02 -6.20
CA THR A 128 12.40 15.00 -7.15
C THR A 128 12.76 15.71 -8.45
N GLU A 129 13.36 16.89 -8.38
CA GLU A 129 13.80 17.66 -9.55
C GLU A 129 14.83 16.90 -10.37
N ARG A 130 15.71 16.12 -9.73
CA ARG A 130 16.72 15.32 -10.43
C ARG A 130 16.16 14.04 -11.04
N LEU A 131 15.26 13.34 -10.36
CA LEU A 131 14.82 12.00 -10.76
C LEU A 131 13.56 11.98 -11.62
N PHE A 132 12.74 13.04 -11.57
CA PHE A 132 11.42 13.05 -12.20
C PHE A 132 11.18 14.32 -13.02
N VAL A 133 11.96 14.48 -14.09
CA VAL A 133 11.79 15.54 -15.09
C VAL A 133 10.75 15.14 -16.12
N ASN A 134 9.88 16.07 -16.54
CA ASN A 134 8.94 15.84 -17.64
C ASN A 134 9.70 15.48 -18.93
N ALA A 135 9.56 14.23 -19.39
CA ALA A 135 10.34 13.71 -20.49
C ALA A 135 10.02 14.44 -21.81
N TYR A 136 8.74 14.70 -22.08
CA TYR A 136 8.33 15.37 -23.31
C TYR A 136 8.94 16.77 -23.43
N GLU A 137 8.78 17.61 -22.41
CA GLU A 137 9.32 18.97 -22.42
C GLU A 137 10.85 18.96 -22.52
N ALA A 138 11.52 18.14 -21.72
CA ALA A 138 12.98 18.10 -21.65
C ALA A 138 13.63 17.59 -22.95
N PHE A 139 13.08 16.53 -23.56
CA PHE A 139 13.64 15.97 -24.80
C PHE A 139 13.30 16.79 -26.04
N THR A 140 12.08 17.35 -26.12
CA THR A 140 11.71 18.23 -27.25
C THR A 140 12.49 19.54 -27.24
N ALA A 141 12.81 20.09 -26.06
CA ALA A 141 13.73 21.23 -25.93
C ALA A 141 15.14 20.94 -26.48
N LYS A 142 15.54 19.66 -26.51
CA LYS A 142 16.79 19.17 -27.11
C LYS A 142 16.64 18.69 -28.56
N GLY A 143 15.50 18.97 -29.20
CA GLY A 143 15.24 18.62 -30.61
C GLY A 143 14.98 17.13 -30.85
N ALA A 144 14.72 16.34 -29.82
CA ALA A 144 14.35 14.93 -29.97
C ALA A 144 12.84 14.77 -30.18
N THR A 145 12.46 13.68 -30.84
CA THR A 145 11.07 13.25 -30.97
C THR A 145 10.81 12.04 -30.07
N LEU A 146 9.56 11.91 -29.62
CA LEU A 146 9.15 10.86 -28.69
C LEU A 146 7.96 10.09 -29.28
N ASN A 147 7.91 8.79 -29.03
CA ASN A 147 6.76 7.94 -29.27
C ASN A 147 6.71 6.83 -28.20
N VAL A 148 5.57 6.17 -28.04
CA VAL A 148 5.46 4.97 -27.19
C VAL A 148 5.42 3.72 -28.07
N ASP A 149 6.27 2.73 -27.76
CA ASP A 149 6.06 1.36 -28.21
C ASP A 149 5.11 0.67 -27.22
N SER A 150 3.89 0.43 -27.69
CA SER A 150 2.77 -0.12 -26.93
C SER A 150 2.39 -1.54 -27.39
N LYS A 151 3.33 -2.28 -28.00
CA LYS A 151 3.07 -3.68 -28.44
C LYS A 151 2.76 -4.61 -27.27
N ASP A 152 3.31 -4.33 -26.11
CA ASP A 152 3.02 -5.00 -24.85
C ASP A 152 2.37 -3.97 -23.90
N PRO A 153 1.04 -4.01 -23.69
CA PRO A 153 0.32 -3.06 -22.84
C PRO A 153 0.82 -3.05 -21.38
N GLU A 154 1.36 -4.18 -20.90
CA GLU A 154 1.89 -4.30 -19.54
C GLU A 154 3.33 -3.76 -19.44
N ASN A 155 4.02 -3.60 -20.57
CA ASN A 155 5.43 -3.22 -20.65
C ASN A 155 5.67 -2.13 -21.70
N LEU A 156 5.02 -0.99 -21.52
CA LEU A 156 5.20 0.18 -22.40
C LEU A 156 6.66 0.66 -22.41
N ILE A 157 7.10 1.13 -23.58
CA ILE A 157 8.45 1.67 -23.77
C ILE A 157 8.36 3.06 -24.38
N LEU A 158 8.85 4.08 -23.68
CA LEU A 158 9.06 5.39 -24.26
C LEU A 158 10.29 5.34 -25.17
N VAL A 159 10.11 5.69 -26.44
CA VAL A 159 11.16 5.71 -27.45
C VAL A 159 11.46 7.17 -27.78
N VAL A 160 12.70 7.58 -27.52
CA VAL A 160 13.18 8.93 -27.80
C VAL A 160 14.22 8.85 -28.92
N THR A 161 14.08 9.67 -29.96
CA THR A 161 14.96 9.64 -31.13
C THR A 161 15.41 11.05 -31.52
N ASN A 162 16.70 11.20 -31.82
CA ASN A 162 17.23 12.31 -32.60
C ASN A 162 18.07 11.77 -33.78
N ASP A 163 18.70 12.64 -34.58
CA ASP A 163 19.47 12.25 -35.77
C ASP A 163 20.61 11.23 -35.51
N LYS A 164 21.06 11.06 -34.26
CA LYS A 164 22.23 10.26 -33.89
C LYS A 164 21.95 9.14 -32.90
N ILE A 165 20.87 9.24 -32.12
CA ILE A 165 20.61 8.37 -30.97
C ILE A 165 19.16 7.93 -30.93
N GLN A 166 18.95 6.67 -30.59
CA GLN A 166 17.68 6.15 -30.13
C GLN A 166 17.85 5.67 -28.69
N ILE A 167 16.96 6.14 -27.82
CA ILE A 167 16.90 5.74 -26.42
C ILE A 167 15.54 5.07 -26.20
N LYS A 168 15.56 3.85 -25.63
CA LYS A 168 14.35 3.14 -25.22
C LYS A 168 14.29 3.07 -23.70
N LEU A 169 13.14 3.43 -23.16
CA LEU A 169 12.91 3.67 -21.74
C LEU A 169 11.68 2.85 -21.31
N PRO A 170 11.88 1.60 -20.85
CA PRO A 170 10.78 0.78 -20.35
C PRO A 170 10.18 1.36 -19.07
N ILE A 171 8.85 1.42 -18.99
CA ILE A 171 8.12 1.91 -17.81
C ILE A 171 8.45 1.06 -16.56
N ASN A 172 8.50 1.68 -15.39
CA ASN A 172 8.70 1.06 -14.09
C ASN A 172 10.05 0.32 -13.96
N LYS A 173 11.02 0.65 -14.82
CA LYS A 173 12.39 0.16 -14.75
C LYS A 173 13.35 1.33 -14.56
N ASP A 174 14.51 1.03 -14.03
CA ASP A 174 15.65 1.92 -13.83
C ASP A 174 16.75 1.65 -14.87
N ILE A 175 16.37 1.26 -16.08
CA ILE A 175 17.30 0.97 -17.18
C ILE A 175 16.88 1.72 -18.45
N ALA A 176 17.86 2.06 -19.28
CA ALA A 176 17.65 2.56 -20.63
C ALA A 176 18.44 1.72 -21.65
N PHE A 177 17.95 1.64 -22.88
CA PHE A 177 18.71 1.10 -24.00
C PHE A 177 19.09 2.21 -24.96
N VAL A 178 20.38 2.54 -25.02
CA VAL A 178 20.94 3.58 -25.88
C VAL A 178 21.55 2.90 -27.10
N ASN A 179 20.95 3.10 -28.28
CA ASN A 179 21.36 2.42 -29.52
C ASN A 179 21.48 0.88 -29.37
N GLY A 180 20.68 0.30 -28.47
CA GLY A 180 20.67 -1.13 -28.16
C GLY A 180 21.54 -1.56 -26.98
N GLU A 181 22.43 -0.71 -26.48
CA GLU A 181 23.24 -0.99 -25.29
C GLU A 181 22.48 -0.61 -24.01
N GLN A 182 22.39 -1.53 -23.05
CA GLN A 182 21.71 -1.28 -21.79
C GLN A 182 22.59 -0.48 -20.83
N ILE A 183 22.02 0.54 -20.22
CA ILE A 183 22.64 1.31 -19.13
C ILE A 183 21.72 1.33 -17.91
N GLN A 184 22.33 1.44 -16.73
CA GLN A 184 21.63 1.62 -15.45
C GLN A 184 21.38 3.10 -15.19
N LEU A 185 20.17 3.42 -14.73
CA LEU A 185 19.75 4.76 -14.35
C LEU A 185 19.68 4.90 -12.83
N PRO A 186 19.79 6.13 -12.29
CA PRO A 186 19.65 6.38 -10.85
C PRO A 186 18.20 6.40 -10.37
N GLY A 187 17.22 6.34 -11.27
CA GLY A 187 15.80 6.37 -10.96
C GLY A 187 14.97 5.60 -11.97
N VAL A 188 13.74 5.25 -11.58
CA VAL A 188 12.79 4.55 -12.44
C VAL A 188 12.13 5.50 -13.44
N ILE A 189 11.83 5.01 -14.64
CA ILE A 189 10.97 5.71 -15.58
C ILE A 189 9.52 5.56 -15.13
N VAL A 190 8.83 6.70 -14.99
CA VAL A 190 7.45 6.75 -14.47
C VAL A 190 6.51 7.28 -15.54
N TYR A 191 5.37 6.63 -15.69
CA TYR A 191 4.23 7.15 -16.42
C TYR A 191 3.06 7.35 -15.44
N THR A 192 2.40 8.50 -15.54
CA THR A 192 1.34 8.92 -14.61
C THR A 192 -0.01 9.16 -15.29
N GLY A 193 -0.12 8.79 -16.57
CA GLY A 193 -1.34 8.96 -17.36
C GLY A 193 -2.22 7.72 -17.34
N ASP A 194 -3.31 7.81 -18.09
CA ASP A 194 -4.19 6.66 -18.37
C ASP A 194 -3.48 5.68 -19.32
N PHE A 195 -3.64 4.38 -19.10
CA PHE A 195 -3.06 3.34 -19.96
C PHE A 195 -3.90 3.10 -21.22
N ASP A 196 -5.18 3.46 -21.20
CA ASP A 196 -6.07 3.39 -22.36
C ASP A 196 -5.87 4.60 -23.31
N GLU A 197 -5.42 5.74 -22.79
CA GLU A 197 -5.15 6.96 -23.54
C GLU A 197 -3.73 7.49 -23.24
N LEU A 198 -2.75 7.01 -24.01
CA LEU A 198 -1.34 7.32 -23.77
C LEU A 198 -1.00 8.79 -24.08
N ASP A 199 -0.50 9.51 -23.05
CA ASP A 199 -0.06 10.90 -23.16
C ASP A 199 1.46 11.03 -22.95
N LEU A 200 2.18 11.44 -23.99
CA LEU A 200 3.64 11.66 -23.92
C LEU A 200 4.05 12.66 -22.82
N LYS A 201 3.17 13.60 -22.44
CA LYS A 201 3.44 14.59 -21.39
C LYS A 201 3.35 14.04 -19.97
N LYS A 202 2.93 12.79 -19.80
CA LYS A 202 2.80 12.12 -18.49
C LYS A 202 3.97 11.21 -18.14
N TRP A 203 5.04 11.26 -18.92
CA TRP A 203 6.29 10.52 -18.70
C TRP A 203 7.32 11.34 -17.95
N TYR A 204 7.98 10.71 -16.98
CA TYR A 204 9.01 11.31 -16.13
C TYR A 204 10.26 10.43 -16.09
N VAL A 205 11.42 11.07 -16.20
CA VAL A 205 12.74 10.41 -16.24
C VAL A 205 13.75 11.23 -15.44
N SER A 206 14.90 10.66 -15.09
CA SER A 206 15.96 11.42 -14.43
C SER A 206 16.68 12.36 -15.40
N CYS A 207 17.26 13.44 -14.88
CA CYS A 207 18.13 14.36 -15.60
C CYS A 207 19.24 13.62 -16.38
N ASP A 208 19.79 12.55 -15.80
CA ASP A 208 20.85 11.73 -16.40
C ASP A 208 20.44 11.17 -17.77
N VAL A 209 19.18 10.80 -17.95
CA VAL A 209 18.66 10.32 -19.24
C VAL A 209 18.58 11.47 -20.25
N ILE A 210 18.14 12.65 -19.79
CA ILE A 210 18.03 13.85 -20.62
C ILE A 210 19.40 14.28 -21.17
N GLU A 211 20.46 14.12 -20.37
CA GLU A 211 21.84 14.46 -20.74
C GLU A 211 22.47 13.54 -21.81
N LEU A 212 21.88 12.36 -22.05
CA LEU A 212 22.30 11.47 -23.14
C LEU A 212 22.05 12.09 -24.52
N ILE A 213 21.12 13.03 -24.62
CA ILE A 213 20.84 13.81 -25.82
C ILE A 213 21.63 15.12 -25.77
N LYS A 214 22.64 15.22 -26.64
CA LYS A 214 23.49 16.40 -26.80
C LYS A 214 23.02 17.31 -27.93
#